data_AF-A0A2K0TXJ1-F1
#
_entry.id   AF-A0A2K0TXJ1-F1
#
_cell.length_a   1.000
_cell.length_b   1.000
_cell.length_c   1.000
_cell.angle_alpha   90.00
_cell.angle_beta   90.00
_cell.angle_gamma   90.00
#
_symmetry.space_group_name_H-M   'P 1'
#
loop_
_entity.id
_entity.type
_entity.pdbx_description
1 polymer ?
#
loop_
_entity_poly.entity_id
_entity_poly.type
_entity_poly.pdbx_seq_one_letter_code
_entity_poly.pdbx_strand_id
1 'polypeptide(L)'
;MRELATQNIYICLDNLTAATCLRGTPSDSSQDVFLEFQALATSHGAIQVRWVPGHSDIPGNEQADKLAKAASSLPEPEGAKPTLAYLRKIARRKPKEAFEAWWSASAPKQYKRLNLKATTGCPPELSLPRAALHHLLAARSLHGDFAAYHERFDHVDVRLVCSCGRRKAPDHIFYCRKIPPRHRMRLAPSPNAAVNLAIGKDFTKYIDLSKDSAFFRKICPRH
;
A
#
# COMPACT_ATOMS: atom_id res chain seq x y z
N MET A 1 -52.53 -40.84 -13.75
CA MET A 1 -52.04 -39.45 -13.71
C MET A 1 -50.98 -39.37 -12.62
N ARG A 2 -49.72 -39.10 -12.96
CA ARG A 2 -48.65 -38.94 -11.96
C ARG A 2 -48.81 -37.56 -11.33
N GLU A 3 -49.12 -37.50 -10.04
CA GLU A 3 -48.95 -36.28 -9.24
C GLU A 3 -47.47 -35.88 -9.31
N LEU A 4 -47.19 -34.75 -9.95
CA LEU A 4 -45.90 -34.08 -9.82
C LEU A 4 -45.84 -33.53 -8.40
N ALA A 5 -45.29 -34.31 -7.47
CA ALA A 5 -44.95 -33.83 -6.14
C ALA A 5 -44.08 -32.57 -6.30
N THR A 6 -44.59 -31.43 -5.83
CA THR A 6 -43.83 -30.18 -5.80
C THR A 6 -42.63 -30.37 -4.87
N GLN A 7 -41.46 -30.63 -5.44
CA GLN A 7 -40.23 -30.86 -4.68
C GLN A 7 -39.78 -29.54 -4.05
N ASN A 8 -39.64 -29.53 -2.72
CA ASN A 8 -39.08 -28.39 -2.00
C ASN A 8 -37.58 -28.25 -2.30
N ILE A 9 -37.18 -27.11 -2.86
CA ILE A 9 -35.79 -26.80 -3.23
C ILE A 9 -35.24 -25.77 -2.24
N TYR A 10 -34.09 -26.07 -1.66
CA TYR A 10 -33.35 -25.14 -0.79
C TYR A 10 -32.09 -24.66 -1.51
N ILE A 11 -31.94 -23.35 -1.61
CA ILE A 11 -30.76 -22.70 -2.20
C ILE A 11 -30.00 -21.99 -1.11
N CYS A 12 -28.82 -22.49 -0.77
CA CYS A 12 -27.95 -21.94 0.26
C CYS A 12 -26.83 -21.11 -0.39
N LEU A 13 -26.60 -19.89 0.08
CA LEU A 13 -25.59 -18.96 -0.43
C LEU A 13 -24.77 -18.36 0.70
N ASP A 14 -23.47 -18.19 0.49
CA ASP A 14 -22.58 -17.53 1.45
C ASP A 14 -22.50 -16.01 1.28
N ASN A 15 -22.90 -15.50 0.12
CA ASN A 15 -23.04 -14.07 -0.13
C ASN A 15 -24.39 -13.55 0.40
N LEU A 16 -24.34 -12.90 1.57
CA LEU A 16 -25.52 -12.31 2.21
C LEU A 16 -26.26 -11.32 1.29
N THR A 17 -25.53 -10.53 0.51
CA THR A 17 -26.11 -9.55 -0.41
C THR A 17 -26.90 -10.26 -1.51
N ALA A 18 -26.31 -11.26 -2.15
CA ALA A 18 -26.98 -12.05 -3.18
C ALA A 18 -28.21 -12.79 -2.63
N ALA A 19 -28.09 -13.43 -1.46
CA ALA A 19 -29.21 -14.11 -0.80
C ALA A 19 -30.35 -13.15 -0.43
N THR A 20 -30.03 -11.88 -0.15
CA THR A 20 -31.02 -10.84 0.14
C THR A 20 -31.71 -10.36 -1.13
N CYS A 21 -30.94 -10.09 -2.19
CA CYS A 21 -31.49 -9.69 -3.49
C CYS A 21 -32.40 -10.78 -4.09
N LEU A 22 -32.04 -12.06 -3.97
CA LEU A 22 -32.88 -13.15 -4.48
C LEU A 22 -34.21 -13.31 -3.72
N ARG A 23 -34.29 -12.87 -2.46
CA ARG A 23 -35.50 -12.93 -1.62
C ARG A 23 -36.38 -11.68 -1.71
N GLY A 24 -35.84 -10.56 -2.18
CA GLY A 24 -36.47 -9.25 -2.05
C GLY A 24 -36.08 -8.29 -3.16
N THR A 25 -35.71 -7.07 -2.81
CA THR A 25 -35.41 -6.04 -3.81
C THR A 25 -34.11 -6.37 -4.56
N PRO A 26 -34.14 -6.53 -5.89
CA PRO A 26 -32.94 -6.68 -6.71
C PRO A 26 -31.98 -5.50 -6.55
N SER A 27 -30.67 -5.74 -6.66
CA SER A 27 -29.72 -4.63 -6.77
C SER A 27 -29.75 -4.01 -8.17
N ASP A 28 -29.35 -2.74 -8.27
CA ASP A 28 -29.23 -2.04 -9.56
C ASP A 28 -28.25 -2.73 -10.53
N SER A 29 -27.26 -3.46 -10.01
CA SER A 29 -26.39 -4.33 -10.82
C SER A 29 -26.98 -5.73 -10.94
N SER A 30 -26.92 -6.33 -12.12
CA SER A 30 -27.42 -7.70 -12.38
C SER A 30 -28.91 -7.87 -12.06
N GLN A 31 -29.68 -6.78 -12.17
CA GLN A 31 -31.10 -6.75 -11.83
C GLN A 31 -31.91 -7.76 -12.65
N ASP A 32 -31.58 -7.88 -13.93
CA ASP A 32 -32.16 -8.86 -14.87
C ASP A 32 -32.03 -10.29 -14.34
N VAL A 33 -30.84 -10.68 -13.88
CA VAL A 33 -30.56 -12.02 -13.34
C VAL A 33 -31.39 -12.28 -12.07
N PHE A 34 -31.49 -11.30 -11.17
CA PHE A 34 -32.29 -11.44 -9.95
C PHE A 34 -33.78 -11.55 -10.26
N LEU A 35 -34.31 -10.74 -11.20
CA LEU A 35 -35.70 -10.78 -11.60
C LEU A 35 -36.06 -12.09 -12.31
N GLU A 36 -35.18 -12.59 -13.18
CA GLU A 36 -35.36 -13.88 -13.85
C GLU A 36 -35.42 -15.03 -12.83
N PHE A 37 -34.50 -15.06 -11.88
CA PHE A 37 -34.53 -16.03 -10.79
C PHE A 37 -35.83 -15.95 -9.97
N GLN A 38 -36.27 -14.73 -9.61
CA GLN A 38 -37.49 -14.54 -8.83
C GLN A 38 -38.75 -15.00 -9.58
N ALA A 39 -38.82 -14.77 -10.89
CA ALA A 39 -39.87 -15.30 -11.75
C ALA A 39 -39.89 -16.83 -11.76
N LEU A 40 -38.72 -17.47 -11.92
CA LEU A 40 -38.57 -18.94 -11.84
C LEU A 40 -38.94 -19.50 -10.46
N ALA A 41 -38.53 -18.81 -9.40
CA ALA A 41 -38.86 -19.19 -8.03
C ALA A 41 -40.37 -19.15 -7.78
N THR A 42 -41.04 -18.13 -8.32
CA THR A 42 -42.49 -17.95 -8.23
C THR A 42 -43.24 -19.03 -9.03
N SER A 43 -42.77 -19.38 -10.23
CA SER A 43 -43.43 -20.41 -11.05
C SER A 43 -43.31 -21.82 -10.45
N HIS A 44 -42.22 -22.12 -9.74
CA HIS A 44 -42.02 -23.41 -9.07
C HIS A 44 -42.72 -23.51 -7.70
N GLY A 45 -42.99 -22.39 -7.03
CA GLY A 45 -43.76 -22.31 -5.78
C GLY A 45 -43.09 -22.86 -4.51
N ALA A 46 -42.06 -23.70 -4.64
CA ALA A 46 -41.44 -24.45 -3.55
C ALA A 46 -39.92 -24.19 -3.38
N ILE A 47 -39.44 -22.98 -3.69
CA ILE A 47 -38.02 -22.60 -3.58
C ILE A 47 -37.79 -21.73 -2.32
N GLN A 48 -36.81 -22.11 -1.49
CA GLN A 48 -36.36 -21.33 -0.33
C GLN A 48 -34.89 -20.94 -0.45
N VAL A 49 -34.61 -19.63 -0.46
CA VAL A 49 -33.23 -19.11 -0.42
C VAL A 49 -32.80 -18.86 1.03
N ARG A 50 -31.63 -19.38 1.41
CA ARG A 50 -31.05 -19.24 2.76
C ARG A 50 -29.62 -18.71 2.66
N TRP A 51 -29.27 -17.83 3.57
CA TRP A 51 -27.87 -17.46 3.76
C TRP A 51 -27.20 -18.43 4.72
N VAL A 52 -25.96 -18.82 4.42
CA VAL A 52 -25.07 -19.63 5.27
C VAL A 52 -23.74 -18.91 5.43
N PRO A 53 -23.01 -19.08 6.54
CA PRO A 53 -21.69 -18.47 6.66
C PRO A 53 -20.68 -19.17 5.72
N GLY A 54 -19.88 -18.37 5.02
CA GLY A 54 -18.77 -18.87 4.20
C GLY A 54 -17.58 -19.32 5.07
N HIS A 55 -16.73 -20.19 4.54
CA HIS A 55 -15.50 -20.68 5.20
C HIS A 55 -15.73 -21.23 6.61
N SER A 56 -16.86 -21.90 6.82
CA SER A 56 -17.31 -22.42 8.12
C SER A 56 -17.43 -23.94 8.10
N ASP A 57 -16.64 -24.61 7.25
CA ASP A 57 -16.57 -26.06 7.10
C ASP A 57 -17.91 -26.74 6.77
N ILE A 58 -18.85 -26.03 6.14
CA ILE A 58 -20.11 -26.60 5.65
C ILE A 58 -19.81 -27.36 4.35
N PRO A 59 -19.88 -28.71 4.32
CA PRO A 59 -19.33 -29.48 3.21
C PRO A 59 -19.88 -29.11 1.82
N GLY A 60 -21.18 -28.85 1.74
CA GLY A 60 -21.83 -28.43 0.49
C GLY A 60 -21.40 -27.05 0.01
N ASN A 61 -21.19 -26.09 0.93
CA ASN A 61 -20.72 -24.74 0.57
C ASN A 61 -19.26 -24.76 0.14
N GLU A 62 -18.39 -25.47 0.87
CA GLU A 62 -16.97 -25.60 0.51
C GLU A 62 -16.79 -26.33 -0.83
N GLN A 63 -17.62 -27.34 -1.11
CA GLN A 63 -17.63 -28.01 -2.41
C GLN A 63 -18.07 -27.04 -3.52
N ALA A 64 -19.12 -26.25 -3.30
CA ALA A 64 -19.59 -25.25 -4.25
C ALA A 64 -18.52 -24.17 -4.51
N ASP A 65 -17.86 -23.65 -3.46
CA ASP A 65 -16.78 -22.65 -3.59
C ASP A 65 -15.58 -23.22 -4.37
N LYS A 66 -15.17 -24.45 -4.06
CA LYS A 66 -14.09 -25.14 -4.80
C LYS A 66 -14.42 -25.28 -6.28
N LEU A 67 -15.66 -25.63 -6.62
CA LEU A 67 -16.12 -25.73 -8.00
C LEU A 67 -16.19 -24.37 -8.68
N ALA A 68 -16.73 -23.34 -8.02
CA ALA A 68 -16.80 -21.98 -8.54
C ALA A 68 -15.39 -21.41 -8.80
N LYS A 69 -14.44 -21.66 -7.89
CA LYS A 69 -13.03 -21.26 -8.04
C LYS A 69 -12.35 -21.97 -9.20
N ALA A 70 -12.59 -23.27 -9.39
CA ALA A 70 -12.11 -24.00 -10.54
C ALA A 70 -12.68 -23.44 -11.85
N ALA A 71 -13.99 -23.14 -11.87
CA ALA A 71 -14.67 -22.54 -13.03
C ALA A 71 -14.10 -21.14 -13.36
N SER A 72 -13.75 -20.34 -12.35
CA SER A 72 -13.15 -19.00 -12.56
C SER A 72 -11.77 -19.01 -13.25
N SER A 73 -11.14 -20.20 -13.35
CA SER A 73 -9.86 -20.37 -14.07
C SER A 73 -10.05 -20.82 -15.52
N LEU A 74 -11.29 -21.12 -15.94
CA LEU A 74 -11.60 -21.48 -17.32
C LEU A 74 -11.59 -20.22 -18.21
N PRO A 75 -11.33 -20.37 -19.52
CA PRO A 75 -11.45 -19.27 -20.46
C PRO A 75 -12.86 -18.68 -20.42
N GLU A 76 -12.95 -17.36 -20.46
CA GLU A 76 -14.24 -16.67 -20.56
C GLU A 76 -14.96 -17.07 -21.87
N PRO A 77 -16.29 -17.24 -21.85
CA PRO A 77 -17.06 -17.51 -23.05
C PRO A 77 -16.86 -16.42 -24.11
N GLU A 78 -16.93 -16.81 -25.38
CA GLU A 78 -16.79 -15.88 -26.50
C GLU A 78 -17.90 -14.81 -26.45
N GLY A 79 -17.52 -13.53 -26.41
CA GLY A 79 -18.44 -12.40 -26.30
C GLY A 79 -18.83 -11.98 -24.88
N ALA A 80 -18.27 -12.60 -23.83
CA ALA A 80 -18.49 -12.18 -22.45
C ALA A 80 -18.04 -10.73 -22.23
N LYS A 81 -18.95 -9.88 -21.74
CA LYS A 81 -18.63 -8.48 -21.39
C LYS A 81 -18.06 -8.42 -19.97
N PRO A 82 -16.98 -7.66 -19.74
CA PRO A 82 -16.42 -7.51 -18.40
C PRO A 82 -17.42 -6.82 -17.47
N THR A 83 -17.54 -7.32 -16.25
CA THR A 83 -18.39 -6.70 -15.23
C THR A 83 -17.88 -5.30 -14.84
N LEU A 84 -18.77 -4.43 -14.39
CA LEU A 84 -18.40 -3.09 -13.89
C LEU A 84 -17.38 -3.18 -12.73
N ALA A 85 -17.51 -4.19 -11.87
CA ALA A 85 -16.57 -4.44 -10.78
C ALA A 85 -15.16 -4.77 -11.31
N TYR A 86 -15.06 -5.61 -12.34
CA TYR A 86 -13.80 -5.91 -13.01
C TYR A 86 -13.18 -4.65 -13.64
N LEU A 87 -13.97 -3.88 -14.40
CA LEU A 87 -13.50 -2.63 -15.02
C LEU A 87 -12.97 -1.64 -13.98
N ARG A 88 -13.68 -1.45 -12.86
CA ARG A 88 -13.22 -0.62 -11.74
C ARG A 88 -11.92 -1.13 -11.12
N LYS A 89 -11.77 -2.45 -10.96
CA LYS A 89 -10.52 -3.07 -10.47
C LYS A 89 -9.35 -2.75 -11.41
N ILE A 90 -9.54 -2.93 -12.72
CA ILE A 90 -8.52 -2.62 -13.73
C ILE A 90 -8.18 -1.12 -13.73
N ALA A 91 -9.19 -0.25 -13.68
CA ALA A 91 -9.00 1.20 -13.65
C ALA A 91 -8.18 1.66 -12.43
N ARG A 92 -8.34 1.02 -11.27
CA ARG A 92 -7.52 1.29 -10.08
C ARG A 92 -6.11 0.70 -10.17
N ARG A 93 -5.96 -0.46 -10.82
CA ARG A 93 -4.69 -1.19 -10.92
C ARG A 93 -3.72 -0.53 -11.89
N LYS A 94 -4.19 -0.17 -13.09
CA LYS A 94 -3.32 0.34 -14.18
C LYS A 94 -2.47 1.55 -13.78
N PRO A 95 -3.01 2.60 -13.13
CA PRO A 95 -2.20 3.76 -12.72
C PRO A 95 -1.11 3.39 -11.70
N LYS A 96 -1.40 2.45 -10.79
CA LYS A 96 -0.45 1.98 -9.79
C LYS A 96 0.72 1.24 -10.45
N GLU A 97 0.43 0.31 -11.36
CA GLU A 97 1.44 -0.42 -12.13
C GLU A 97 2.28 0.53 -12.99
N ALA A 98 1.64 1.47 -13.69
CA ALA A 98 2.33 2.48 -14.50
C ALA A 98 3.27 3.35 -13.65
N PHE A 99 2.83 3.77 -12.46
CA PHE A 99 3.65 4.55 -11.54
C PHE A 99 4.85 3.76 -10.98
N GLU A 100 4.64 2.50 -10.60
CA GLU A 100 5.71 1.61 -10.14
C GLU A 100 6.76 1.34 -11.24
N ALA A 101 6.32 1.15 -12.49
CA ALA A 101 7.19 0.98 -13.64
C ALA A 101 7.99 2.26 -13.93
N TRP A 102 7.31 3.41 -13.98
CA TRP A 102 7.96 4.71 -14.17
C TRP A 102 9.00 5.01 -13.08
N TRP A 103 8.67 4.75 -11.81
CA TRP A 103 9.59 4.97 -10.70
C TRP A 103 10.82 4.07 -10.80
N SER A 104 10.64 2.79 -11.13
CA SER A 104 11.76 1.85 -11.28
C SER A 104 12.74 2.30 -12.37
N ALA A 105 12.23 2.82 -13.50
CA ALA A 105 13.04 3.37 -14.58
C ALA A 105 13.70 4.70 -14.17
N SER A 106 12.91 5.67 -13.69
CA SER A 106 13.28 7.08 -13.60
C SER A 106 13.81 7.52 -12.23
N ALA A 107 13.72 6.67 -11.19
CA ALA A 107 14.12 7.07 -9.85
C ALA A 107 15.57 7.58 -9.80
N PRO A 108 15.84 8.71 -9.13
CA PRO A 108 17.20 9.21 -8.95
C PRO A 108 18.11 8.15 -8.34
N LYS A 109 19.39 8.13 -8.74
CA LYS A 109 20.39 7.16 -8.25
C LYS A 109 20.40 7.07 -6.72
N GLN A 110 20.21 8.20 -6.03
CA GLN A 110 20.14 8.26 -4.58
C GLN A 110 18.92 7.53 -4.02
N TYR A 111 17.72 7.77 -4.55
CA TYR A 111 16.51 7.10 -4.09
C TYR A 111 16.57 5.59 -4.33
N LYS A 112 17.21 5.15 -5.44
CA LYS A 112 17.53 3.74 -5.69
C LYS A 112 18.42 3.15 -4.60
N ARG A 113 19.48 3.87 -4.17
CA ARG A 113 20.37 3.45 -3.07
C ARG A 113 19.68 3.34 -1.72
N LEU A 114 18.69 4.20 -1.47
CA LEU A 114 17.90 4.22 -0.23
C LEU A 114 16.78 3.16 -0.21
N ASN A 115 16.62 2.40 -1.30
CA ASN A 115 15.58 1.37 -1.47
C ASN A 115 14.17 1.89 -1.15
N LEU A 116 13.87 3.11 -1.59
CA LEU A 116 12.55 3.73 -1.44
C LEU A 116 11.63 3.25 -2.55
N LYS A 117 10.50 2.64 -2.16
CA LYS A 117 9.50 2.12 -3.09
C LYS A 117 8.57 3.24 -3.56
N ALA A 118 8.10 3.12 -4.80
CA ALA A 118 6.95 3.85 -5.27
C ALA A 118 5.74 3.53 -4.38
N THR A 119 5.03 4.56 -3.93
CA THR A 119 3.77 4.39 -3.19
C THR A 119 2.79 5.42 -3.72
N THR A 120 1.59 4.97 -4.10
CA THR A 120 0.47 5.83 -4.51
C THR A 120 -0.38 6.31 -3.32
N GLY A 121 -0.16 5.75 -2.13
CA GLY A 121 -0.79 6.17 -0.89
C GLY A 121 0.03 7.20 -0.11
N CYS A 122 -0.43 7.53 1.11
CA CYS A 122 0.28 8.40 2.03
C CYS A 122 1.42 7.63 2.74
N PRO A 123 2.71 7.96 2.50
CA PRO A 123 3.81 7.26 3.14
C PRO A 123 3.89 7.65 4.64
N PRO A 124 4.33 6.72 5.52
CA PRO A 124 4.30 6.92 6.97
C PRO A 124 5.13 8.13 7.44
N GLU A 125 6.15 8.53 6.70
CA GLU A 125 6.96 9.71 6.95
C GLU A 125 6.15 11.01 7.01
N LEU A 126 5.00 11.09 6.31
CA LEU A 126 4.16 12.29 6.35
C LEU A 126 3.46 12.52 7.69
N SER A 127 3.47 11.52 8.58
CA SER A 127 3.02 11.69 9.97
C SER A 127 4.05 12.41 10.87
N LEU A 128 5.30 12.58 10.39
CA LEU A 128 6.35 13.22 11.17
C LEU A 128 6.08 14.73 11.37
N PRO A 129 6.52 15.31 12.51
CA PRO A 129 6.54 16.75 12.68
C PRO A 129 7.30 17.44 11.53
N ARG A 130 6.80 18.59 11.07
CA ARG A 130 7.32 19.32 9.89
C ARG A 130 8.84 19.47 9.88
N ALA A 131 9.45 19.81 11.01
CA ALA A 131 10.91 19.99 11.12
C ALA A 131 11.67 18.67 10.89
N ALA A 132 11.19 17.56 11.46
CA ALA A 132 11.79 16.24 11.29
C ALA A 132 11.65 15.75 9.84
N LEU A 133 10.46 15.91 9.26
CA LEU A 133 10.20 15.59 7.87
C LEU A 133 11.11 16.39 6.92
N HIS A 134 11.28 17.69 7.17
CA HIS A 134 12.19 18.54 6.39
C HIS A 134 13.62 17.99 6.36
N HIS A 135 14.20 17.62 7.51
CA HIS A 135 15.57 17.08 7.56
C HIS A 135 15.69 15.74 6.86
N LEU A 136 14.70 14.85 7.01
CA LEU A 136 14.67 13.58 6.32
C LEU A 136 14.61 13.75 4.80
N LEU A 137 13.71 14.60 4.30
CA LEU A 137 13.58 14.88 2.86
C LEU A 137 14.84 15.56 2.30
N ALA A 138 15.44 16.48 3.05
CA ALA A 138 16.73 17.08 2.68
C ALA A 138 17.81 16.01 2.53
N ALA A 139 17.95 15.11 3.51
CA ALA A 139 18.94 14.03 3.44
C ALA A 139 18.68 13.06 2.28
N ARG A 140 17.42 12.75 1.97
CA ARG A 140 17.01 11.87 0.86
C ARG A 140 17.21 12.47 -0.52
N SER A 141 17.10 13.79 -0.64
CA SER A 141 17.22 14.50 -1.92
C SER A 141 18.60 15.10 -2.15
N LEU A 142 19.40 15.31 -1.10
CA LEU A 142 20.59 16.19 -1.06
C LEU A 142 20.25 17.67 -1.19
N HIS A 143 18.97 18.07 -1.15
CA HIS A 143 18.55 19.46 -1.20
C HIS A 143 18.34 19.98 0.22
N GLY A 144 19.42 20.43 0.84
CA GLY A 144 19.41 20.93 2.20
C GLY A 144 20.67 21.73 2.51
N ASP A 145 20.88 22.00 3.81
CA ASP A 145 22.07 22.66 4.32
C ASP A 145 23.27 21.71 4.33
N PHE A 146 23.75 21.39 3.12
CA PHE A 146 24.89 20.53 2.85
C PHE A 146 25.89 21.28 1.98
N ALA A 147 27.19 21.06 2.23
CA ALA A 147 28.24 21.78 1.51
C ALA A 147 28.13 21.58 -0.02
N ALA A 148 27.92 20.35 -0.46
CA ALA A 148 27.79 20.03 -1.89
C ALA A 148 26.57 20.69 -2.56
N TYR A 149 25.49 20.93 -1.81
CA TYR A 149 24.33 21.64 -2.34
C TYR A 149 24.65 23.13 -2.50
N HIS A 150 25.19 23.75 -1.45
CA HIS A 150 25.54 25.16 -1.48
C HIS A 150 26.57 25.52 -2.55
N GLU A 151 27.61 24.72 -2.71
CA GLU A 151 28.64 24.93 -3.74
C GLU A 151 28.08 24.77 -5.16
N ARG A 152 27.19 23.79 -5.37
CA ARG A 152 26.57 23.58 -6.69
C ARG A 152 25.74 24.78 -7.16
N PHE A 153 25.14 25.50 -6.22
CA PHE A 153 24.24 26.63 -6.48
C PHE A 153 24.88 27.99 -6.16
N ASP A 154 26.18 28.01 -5.84
CA ASP A 154 26.96 29.22 -5.54
C ASP A 154 26.30 30.15 -4.49
N HIS A 155 25.81 29.55 -3.40
CA HIS A 155 25.23 30.33 -2.30
C HIS A 155 26.32 31.06 -1.53
N VAL A 156 26.18 32.38 -1.38
CA VAL A 156 27.06 33.23 -0.56
C VAL A 156 26.70 33.15 0.94
N ASP A 157 27.68 33.37 1.82
CA ASP A 157 27.53 33.45 3.28
C ASP A 157 27.02 32.19 4.00
N VAL A 158 27.23 31.02 3.41
CA VAL A 158 26.75 29.74 3.96
C VAL A 158 27.84 28.96 4.71
N ARG A 159 27.46 28.37 5.85
CA ARG A 159 28.40 27.55 6.64
C ARG A 159 28.46 26.13 6.07
N LEU A 160 29.52 25.84 5.31
CA LEU A 160 29.78 24.53 4.71
C LEU A 160 30.19 23.44 5.71
N VAL A 161 30.59 23.84 6.93
CA VAL A 161 31.08 22.94 7.97
C VAL A 161 30.14 22.92 9.19
N CYS A 162 30.04 21.75 9.80
CA CYS A 162 29.42 21.56 11.10
C CYS A 162 30.29 22.20 12.19
N SER A 163 29.72 22.51 13.36
CA SER A 163 30.50 23.01 14.51
C SER A 163 31.56 22.02 15.00
N CYS A 164 31.51 20.75 14.57
CA CYS A 164 32.56 19.77 14.81
C CYS A 164 33.77 19.90 13.87
N GLY A 165 33.73 20.82 12.90
CA GLY A 165 34.79 21.09 11.92
C GLY A 165 34.75 20.21 10.67
N ARG A 166 33.86 19.23 10.59
CA ARG A 166 33.67 18.41 9.37
C ARG A 166 32.66 19.03 8.42
N ARG A 167 32.85 18.77 7.13
CA ARG A 167 31.96 19.19 6.05
C ARG A 167 30.53 18.67 6.25
N LYS A 168 29.53 19.53 6.02
CA LYS A 168 28.12 19.14 6.11
C LYS A 168 27.75 18.21 4.96
N ALA A 169 27.24 17.04 5.33
CA ALA A 169 26.77 16.01 4.42
C ALA A 169 25.53 15.32 5.01
N PRO A 170 24.68 14.68 4.19
CA PRO A 170 23.46 14.00 4.65
C PRO A 170 23.73 12.94 5.72
N ASP A 171 24.84 12.24 5.61
CA ASP A 171 25.29 11.18 6.50
C ASP A 171 26.16 11.68 7.67
N HIS A 172 26.50 12.98 7.70
CA HIS A 172 27.40 13.52 8.71
C HIS A 172 26.89 13.29 10.15
N ILE A 173 25.57 13.28 10.35
CA ILE A 173 24.95 12.98 11.63
C ILE A 173 25.38 11.62 12.20
N PHE A 174 25.68 10.62 11.38
CA PHE A 174 26.11 9.30 11.87
C PHE A 174 27.57 9.29 12.33
N TYR A 175 28.36 10.28 11.91
CA TYR A 175 29.82 10.32 12.13
C TYR A 175 30.27 11.54 12.95
N CYS A 176 29.34 12.39 13.41
CA CYS A 176 29.69 13.63 14.09
C CYS A 176 30.28 13.36 15.47
N ARG A 177 31.54 13.78 15.70
CA ARG A 177 32.24 13.60 16.98
C ARG A 177 31.58 14.29 18.17
N LYS A 178 30.77 15.33 17.93
CA LYS A 178 30.02 16.06 18.96
C LYS A 178 28.75 15.33 19.40
N ILE A 179 28.33 14.25 18.72
CA ILE A 179 27.24 13.40 19.20
C ILE A 179 27.77 12.49 20.32
N PRO A 180 27.14 12.50 21.51
CA PRO A 180 27.52 11.65 22.62
C PRO A 180 27.47 10.16 22.23
N PRO A 181 28.43 9.32 22.67
CA PRO A 181 28.48 7.90 22.31
C PRO A 181 27.17 7.13 22.54
N ARG A 182 26.44 7.45 23.62
CA ARG A 182 25.15 6.82 23.95
C ARG A 182 24.04 7.02 22.91
N HIS A 183 24.13 8.06 22.08
CA HIS A 183 23.16 8.33 21.02
C HIS A 183 23.64 7.83 19.66
N ARG A 184 24.90 7.37 19.52
CA ARG A 184 25.43 6.96 18.22
C ARG A 184 24.80 5.65 17.77
N MET A 185 24.29 5.65 16.53
CA MET A 185 23.78 4.45 15.90
C MET A 185 24.93 3.46 15.61
N ARG A 186 24.70 2.16 15.81
CA ARG A 186 25.64 1.12 15.38
C ARG A 186 25.66 1.03 13.86
N LEU A 187 26.85 1.11 13.27
CA LEU A 187 27.06 1.09 11.82
C LEU A 187 27.60 -0.25 11.28
N ALA A 188 28.01 -1.17 12.16
CA ALA A 188 28.47 -2.50 11.76
C ALA A 188 27.28 -3.39 11.31
N PRO A 189 27.47 -4.32 10.36
CA PRO A 189 28.74 -4.65 9.69
C PRO A 189 29.08 -3.73 8.50
N SER A 190 28.10 -3.02 7.95
CA SER A 190 28.28 -2.14 6.78
C SER A 190 27.74 -0.74 7.07
N PRO A 191 28.63 0.26 7.26
CA PRO A 191 28.21 1.62 7.55
C PRO A 191 27.29 2.20 6.47
N ASN A 192 27.62 1.98 5.20
CA ASN A 192 26.81 2.46 4.08
C ASN A 192 25.40 1.85 4.08
N ALA A 193 25.27 0.55 4.36
CA ALA A 193 23.97 -0.10 4.42
C ALA A 193 23.14 0.43 5.60
N ALA A 194 23.76 0.60 6.77
CA ALA A 194 23.09 1.11 7.97
C ALA A 194 22.60 2.56 7.78
N VAL A 195 23.45 3.43 7.22
CA VAL A 195 23.10 4.83 6.91
C VAL A 195 21.99 4.89 5.86
N ASN A 196 22.11 4.14 4.76
CA ASN A 196 21.08 4.13 3.71
C ASN A 196 19.74 3.59 4.23
N LEU A 197 19.76 2.60 5.12
CA LEU A 197 18.55 2.08 5.75
C LEU A 197 17.90 3.14 6.65
N ALA A 198 18.70 3.83 7.48
CA ALA A 198 18.23 4.85 8.40
C ALA A 198 17.74 6.13 7.69
N ILE A 199 18.33 6.53 6.57
CA ILE A 199 17.80 7.64 5.75
C ILE A 199 16.63 7.16 4.87
N GLY A 200 16.65 5.90 4.46
CA GLY A 200 15.66 5.25 3.61
C GLY A 200 14.50 4.69 4.41
N LYS A 201 14.25 3.38 4.25
CA LYS A 201 13.06 2.68 4.75
C LYS A 201 12.87 2.73 6.27
N ASP A 202 13.96 2.77 7.05
CA ASP A 202 13.95 2.77 8.52
C ASP A 202 14.23 4.17 9.07
N PHE A 203 13.46 5.14 8.58
CA PHE A 203 13.66 6.56 8.85
C PHE A 203 13.54 6.94 10.33
N THR A 204 12.85 6.12 11.13
CA THR A 204 12.71 6.32 12.58
C THR A 204 14.07 6.43 13.26
N LYS A 205 15.04 5.58 12.91
CA LYS A 205 16.40 5.65 13.45
C LYS A 205 17.10 6.99 13.17
N TYR A 206 16.91 7.54 11.98
CA TYR A 206 17.46 8.87 11.64
C TYR A 206 16.76 9.98 12.44
N ILE A 207 15.44 9.90 12.59
CA ILE A 207 14.65 10.86 13.37
C ILE A 207 15.03 10.81 14.85
N ASP A 208 15.13 9.62 15.45
CA ASP A 208 15.49 9.44 16.85
C ASP A 208 16.92 9.92 17.11
N LEU A 209 17.88 9.54 16.25
CA LEU A 209 19.25 10.04 16.33
C LEU A 209 19.31 11.57 16.28
N SER A 210 18.58 12.20 15.36
CA SER A 210 18.48 13.65 15.21
C SER A 210 17.88 14.32 16.44
N LYS A 211 16.81 13.74 16.97
CA LYS A 211 16.07 14.26 18.12
C LYS A 211 16.89 14.15 19.40
N ASP A 212 17.41 12.96 19.70
CA ASP A 212 18.08 12.63 20.96
C ASP A 212 19.43 13.34 21.09
N SER A 213 20.16 13.49 19.99
CA SER A 213 21.41 14.25 19.97
C SER A 213 21.20 15.76 19.81
N ALA A 214 19.96 16.21 19.60
CA ALA A 214 19.60 17.57 19.22
C ALA A 214 20.45 18.10 18.05
N PHE A 215 20.77 17.24 17.09
CA PHE A 215 21.81 17.48 16.08
C PHE A 215 21.59 18.78 15.32
N PHE A 216 20.44 18.93 14.67
CA PHE A 216 20.11 20.12 13.87
C PHE A 216 19.75 21.36 14.69
N ARG A 217 19.66 21.26 16.03
CA ARG A 217 19.38 22.38 16.91
C ARG A 217 20.62 22.93 17.60
N LYS A 218 21.53 22.05 18.04
CA LYS A 218 22.69 22.42 18.88
C LYS A 218 24.05 22.14 18.23
N ILE A 219 24.16 21.06 17.44
CA ILE A 219 25.46 20.60 16.92
C ILE A 219 25.73 21.17 15.54
N CYS A 220 24.76 21.05 14.64
CA CYS A 220 24.86 21.47 13.25
C CYS A 220 23.59 22.23 12.84
N PRO A 221 23.34 23.42 13.42
CA PRO A 221 22.20 24.23 13.04
C PRO A 221 22.35 24.74 11.61
N ARG A 222 21.19 24.99 10.98
CA ARG A 222 21.10 25.69 9.71
C ARG A 222 21.56 27.14 9.89
N HIS A 223 22.37 27.61 8.96
CA HIS A 223 22.68 29.03 8.78
C HIS A 223 22.03 29.53 7.51
#